data_AF-Q9P3Q0-F1
#
_entry.id   AF-Q9P3Q0-F1
#
_cell.length_a   1.000
_cell.length_b   1.000
_cell.length_c   1.000
_cell.angle_alpha   90.00
_cell.angle_beta   90.00
_cell.angle_gamma   90.00
#
_symmetry.space_group_name_H-M   'P 1'
#
loop_
_entity.id
_entity.type
_entity.pdbx_description
1 polymer ?
#
loop_
_entity_poly.entity_id
_entity_poly.type
_entity_poly.pdbx_seq_one_letter_code
_entity_poly.pdbx_strand_id
1 'polypeptide(L)'
;MASHAPSHLSAESESPTLRSLLSLFGAGPARQKSESVTVGKDDEVVLGRLPLFPAAVFFGNVLAVGKVIWAFTKDDLFTATLPNVIFAITAAIADAYLRGEAFEGAGPTFPEIITRLPLTYFFNFYALLIFNLGNQRPQEGSSRKPVTAPEQIRHIYLILLPITLALDHFLGAWHEGLMIHLLAFIYNDLSGGNELFVRDIILGISFGYINSASLKIVLMAGSSSSSSSSPHRHTWTWLNLVSILIATTIGCQEFKNHGDHHTPGNQEGSSGDKTMRRKKTLAIFLGEAAVPRAQLAMMMPLWTLVCAWFWQLKITVAAYFVLYSLFLASRVLTQRSAGAEERTWRFWARWTIVIYLIPLVAALSTA
;
A
#
# COMPACT_ATOMS: atom_id res chain seq x y z
N MET A 1 -30.39 40.91 38.69
CA MET A 1 -31.70 41.15 38.04
C MET A 1 -31.48 41.10 36.53
N ALA A 2 -32.13 40.13 35.87
CA ALA A 2 -32.58 40.06 34.47
C ALA A 2 -31.67 40.63 33.35
N SER A 3 -31.14 39.80 32.44
CA SER A 3 -31.82 39.17 31.28
C SER A 3 -31.86 40.07 30.04
N HIS A 4 -31.09 39.76 28.99
CA HIS A 4 -31.61 39.22 27.73
C HIS A 4 -30.53 38.99 26.67
N ALA A 5 -30.85 38.04 25.79
CA ALA A 5 -30.04 37.26 24.86
C ALA A 5 -29.53 38.01 23.60
N PRO A 6 -28.57 37.41 22.86
CA PRO A 6 -28.13 37.88 21.56
C PRO A 6 -29.04 37.42 20.40
N SER A 7 -29.16 38.28 19.41
CA SER A 7 -29.94 38.15 18.18
C SER A 7 -29.36 37.11 17.20
N HIS A 8 -30.29 36.32 16.66
CA HIS A 8 -30.14 35.38 15.55
C HIS A 8 -29.56 36.02 14.28
N LEU A 9 -28.59 35.35 13.67
CA LEU A 9 -28.28 35.45 12.24
C LEU A 9 -28.42 34.07 11.60
N SER A 10 -29.07 34.11 10.44
CA SER A 10 -29.66 33.03 9.66
C SER A 10 -28.67 31.99 9.17
N ALA A 11 -29.03 30.72 9.37
CA ALA A 11 -28.40 29.57 8.73
C ALA A 11 -28.65 29.61 7.22
N GLU A 12 -27.58 29.86 6.47
CA GLU A 12 -27.56 29.71 5.03
C GLU A 12 -27.63 28.22 4.68
N SER A 13 -28.57 27.90 3.79
CA SER A 13 -28.89 26.57 3.31
C SER A 13 -27.73 25.97 2.50
N GLU A 14 -26.87 25.21 3.15
CA GLU A 14 -25.89 24.37 2.44
C GLU A 14 -26.59 23.27 1.63
N SER A 15 -26.31 23.24 0.33
CA SER A 15 -26.90 22.29 -0.61
C SER A 15 -26.57 20.83 -0.24
N PRO A 16 -27.50 19.88 -0.48
CA PRO A 16 -27.30 18.45 -0.20
C PRO A 16 -26.12 17.81 -0.97
N THR A 17 -25.56 18.50 -1.96
CA THR A 17 -24.40 18.09 -2.75
C THR A 17 -23.06 18.17 -2.00
N LEU A 18 -22.93 19.08 -1.01
CA LEU A 18 -21.68 19.25 -0.24
C LEU A 18 -21.53 18.19 0.87
N ARG A 19 -22.66 17.72 1.42
CA ARG A 19 -22.67 16.59 2.37
C ARG A 19 -22.30 15.26 1.72
N SER A 20 -22.61 15.07 0.44
CA SER A 20 -22.23 13.86 -0.30
C SER A 20 -20.74 13.78 -0.65
N LEU A 21 -20.04 14.93 -0.74
CA LEU A 21 -18.59 14.97 -0.95
C LEU A 21 -17.81 14.75 0.36
N LEU A 22 -18.37 15.13 1.50
CA LEU A 22 -17.76 14.90 2.81
C LEU A 22 -18.03 13.48 3.38
N SER A 23 -19.10 12.79 2.96
CA SER A 23 -19.33 11.38 3.31
C SER A 23 -18.37 10.40 2.61
N LEU A 24 -17.68 10.84 1.55
CA LEU A 24 -16.54 10.12 0.94
C LEU A 24 -15.27 10.16 1.83
N PHE A 25 -15.27 10.99 2.88
CA PHE A 25 -14.16 11.13 3.85
C PHE A 25 -14.47 10.59 5.26
N GLY A 26 -15.48 9.73 5.40
CA GLY A 26 -15.59 8.82 6.54
C GLY A 26 -15.94 9.47 7.89
N ALA A 27 -17.08 10.15 7.98
CA ALA A 27 -17.69 10.53 9.25
C ALA A 27 -19.19 10.21 9.23
N GLY A 28 -19.60 9.15 9.96
CA GLY A 28 -21.02 8.84 10.25
C GLY A 28 -21.31 7.35 10.46
N PRO A 29 -21.98 6.93 11.56
CA PRO A 29 -22.07 5.52 11.96
C PRO A 29 -23.29 4.81 11.36
N ALA A 30 -23.10 3.58 10.86
CA ALA A 30 -24.19 2.73 10.40
C ALA A 30 -24.52 1.64 11.44
N ARG A 31 -25.74 1.74 11.96
CA ARG A 31 -26.43 0.89 12.93
C ARG A 31 -26.87 -0.43 12.28
N GLN A 32 -26.53 -1.56 12.88
CA GLN A 32 -26.89 -2.91 12.43
C GLN A 32 -28.28 -3.29 12.96
N LYS A 33 -29.19 -3.75 12.10
CA LYS A 33 -30.48 -4.35 12.48
C LYS A 33 -30.47 -5.79 11.96
N SER A 34 -30.53 -6.77 12.87
CA SER A 34 -30.62 -8.19 12.54
C SER A 34 -32.08 -8.58 12.32
N GLU A 35 -32.36 -9.26 11.21
CA GLU A 35 -33.59 -10.02 11.01
C GLU A 35 -33.21 -11.47 10.69
N SER A 36 -33.71 -12.37 11.53
CA SER A 36 -33.59 -13.82 11.40
C SER A 36 -34.77 -14.35 10.60
N VAL A 37 -34.51 -15.11 9.54
CA VAL A 37 -35.55 -15.83 8.80
C VAL A 37 -35.23 -17.32 8.88
N THR A 38 -36.16 -18.06 9.49
CA THR A 38 -36.26 -19.51 9.49
C THR A 38 -37.06 -19.97 8.25
N VAL A 39 -36.61 -21.03 7.58
CA VAL A 39 -37.41 -21.71 6.53
C VAL A 39 -37.34 -23.22 6.75
N GLY A 40 -38.52 -23.83 6.75
CA GLY A 40 -38.77 -25.25 7.02
C GLY A 40 -38.56 -26.18 5.83
N LYS A 41 -38.65 -27.48 6.15
CA LYS A 41 -38.68 -28.65 5.27
C LYS A 41 -39.94 -28.65 4.39
N ASP A 42 -39.83 -29.18 3.16
CA ASP A 42 -40.49 -30.44 2.73
C ASP A 42 -40.10 -30.82 1.27
N ASP A 43 -39.74 -32.10 1.12
CA ASP A 43 -39.94 -33.12 0.07
C ASP A 43 -39.47 -33.05 -1.41
N GLU A 44 -38.65 -34.08 -1.75
CA GLU A 44 -38.64 -35.08 -2.88
C GLU A 44 -39.04 -34.71 -4.34
N VAL A 45 -38.59 -35.30 -5.47
CA VAL A 45 -37.56 -36.28 -5.93
C VAL A 45 -37.61 -36.33 -7.50
N VAL A 46 -36.49 -36.71 -8.18
CA VAL A 46 -36.22 -36.98 -9.64
C VAL A 46 -36.42 -35.83 -10.66
N LEU A 47 -35.61 -35.59 -11.70
CA LEU A 47 -34.89 -36.46 -12.63
C LEU A 47 -33.78 -35.66 -13.37
N GLY A 48 -32.74 -36.35 -13.83
CA GLY A 48 -31.47 -35.77 -14.33
C GLY A 48 -31.58 -34.64 -15.35
N ARG A 49 -31.06 -33.47 -14.97
CA ARG A 49 -30.51 -32.46 -15.87
C ARG A 49 -29.08 -32.19 -15.44
N LEU A 50 -28.15 -32.20 -16.38
CA LEU A 50 -26.81 -31.62 -16.20
C LEU A 50 -26.99 -30.23 -15.55
N PRO A 51 -26.24 -29.86 -14.49
CA PRO A 51 -26.36 -28.54 -13.91
C PRO A 51 -25.84 -27.53 -14.93
N LEU A 52 -26.75 -26.94 -15.70
CA LEU A 52 -26.57 -25.61 -16.23
C LEU A 52 -26.37 -24.73 -15.00
N PHE A 53 -25.12 -24.42 -14.67
CA PHE A 53 -24.79 -23.48 -13.61
C PHE A 53 -25.61 -22.21 -13.86
N PRO A 54 -26.59 -21.88 -13.00
CA PRO A 54 -27.44 -20.73 -13.24
C PRO A 54 -26.52 -19.51 -13.27
N ALA A 55 -26.62 -18.67 -14.30
CA ALA A 55 -25.82 -17.45 -14.40
C ALA A 55 -25.94 -16.61 -13.10
N ALA A 56 -27.08 -16.65 -12.42
CA ALA A 56 -27.28 -16.03 -11.11
C ALA A 56 -26.35 -16.57 -10.00
N VAL A 57 -26.05 -17.87 -9.98
CA VAL A 57 -25.08 -18.47 -9.05
C VAL A 57 -23.66 -18.06 -9.44
N PHE A 58 -23.35 -18.03 -10.73
CA PHE A 58 -22.05 -17.56 -11.23
C PHE A 58 -21.81 -16.08 -10.90
N PHE A 59 -22.77 -15.19 -11.19
CA PHE A 59 -22.69 -13.75 -10.87
C PHE A 59 -22.69 -13.49 -9.36
N GLY A 60 -23.47 -14.27 -8.58
CA GLY A 60 -23.43 -14.23 -7.12
C GLY A 60 -22.05 -14.60 -6.57
N ASN A 61 -21.42 -15.63 -7.15
CA ASN A 61 -20.08 -16.07 -6.79
C ASN A 61 -19.00 -15.05 -7.22
N VAL A 62 -19.12 -14.44 -8.40
CA VAL A 62 -18.21 -13.39 -8.87
C VAL A 62 -18.30 -12.15 -7.97
N LEU A 63 -19.50 -11.71 -7.58
CA LEU A 63 -19.68 -10.59 -6.67
C LEU A 63 -19.11 -10.91 -5.28
N ALA A 64 -19.26 -12.14 -4.79
CA ALA A 64 -18.70 -12.58 -3.53
C ALA A 64 -17.15 -12.59 -3.58
N VAL A 65 -16.55 -13.14 -4.64
CA VAL A 65 -15.10 -13.12 -4.86
C VAL A 65 -14.59 -11.68 -4.95
N GLY A 66 -15.29 -10.81 -5.69
CA GLY A 66 -14.96 -9.39 -5.80
C GLY A 66 -14.98 -8.67 -4.45
N LYS A 67 -15.99 -8.95 -3.59
CA LYS A 67 -16.06 -8.41 -2.23
C LYS A 67 -14.90 -8.87 -1.36
N VAL A 68 -14.50 -10.13 -1.48
CA VAL A 68 -13.35 -10.70 -0.75
C VAL A 68 -12.07 -10.00 -1.20
N ILE A 69 -11.78 -9.97 -2.51
CA ILE A 69 -10.60 -9.29 -3.07
C ILE A 69 -10.56 -7.82 -2.66
N TRP A 70 -11.70 -7.12 -2.71
CA TRP A 70 -11.81 -5.74 -2.25
C TRP A 70 -11.45 -5.59 -0.77
N ALA A 71 -11.97 -6.46 0.10
CA ALA A 71 -11.65 -6.45 1.53
C ALA A 71 -10.15 -6.68 1.78
N PHE A 72 -9.47 -7.47 0.95
CA PHE A 72 -8.02 -7.70 1.04
C PHE A 72 -7.17 -6.52 0.59
N THR A 73 -7.67 -5.66 -0.29
CA THR A 73 -6.83 -4.68 -1.01
C THR A 73 -7.15 -3.23 -0.67
N LYS A 74 -8.40 -2.92 -0.29
CA LYS A 74 -8.91 -1.54 -0.15
C LYS A 74 -8.02 -0.58 0.65
N ASP A 75 -7.42 -1.05 1.74
CA ASP A 75 -6.68 -0.20 2.68
C ASP A 75 -5.22 0.01 2.24
N ASP A 76 -4.75 -0.77 1.25
CA ASP A 76 -3.37 -0.76 0.78
C ASP A 76 -3.26 -0.28 -0.69
N LEU A 77 -4.37 -0.19 -1.44
CA LEU A 77 -4.38 0.34 -2.81
C LEU A 77 -3.76 1.73 -2.91
N PHE A 78 -4.15 2.64 -2.01
CA PHE A 78 -3.64 4.02 -2.02
C PHE A 78 -2.27 4.18 -1.35
N THR A 79 -1.84 3.19 -0.56
CA THR A 79 -0.60 3.29 0.24
C THR A 79 0.52 2.38 -0.25
N ALA A 80 0.25 1.46 -1.19
CA ALA A 80 1.24 0.59 -1.81
C ALA A 80 1.11 0.61 -3.34
N THR A 81 -0.06 0.26 -3.90
CA THR A 81 -0.25 0.14 -5.36
C THR A 81 -0.04 1.47 -6.07
N LEU A 82 -0.74 2.52 -5.66
CA LEU A 82 -0.66 3.84 -6.30
C LEU A 82 0.76 4.44 -6.23
N PRO A 83 1.46 4.45 -5.07
CA PRO A 83 2.85 4.89 -5.00
C PRO A 83 3.76 4.18 -6.00
N ASN A 84 3.71 2.85 -6.09
CA ASN A 84 4.60 2.10 -6.98
C ASN A 84 4.33 2.38 -8.47
N VAL A 85 3.06 2.61 -8.84
CA VAL A 85 2.70 3.06 -10.19
C VAL A 85 3.29 4.45 -10.46
N ILE A 86 3.16 5.39 -9.51
CA ILE A 86 3.75 6.73 -9.64
C ILE A 86 5.28 6.65 -9.77
N PHE A 87 5.95 5.82 -8.95
CA PHE A 87 7.39 5.57 -9.04
C PHE A 87 7.78 5.13 -10.44
N ALA A 88 7.08 4.14 -11.01
CA ALA A 88 7.43 3.59 -12.31
C ALA A 88 7.37 4.65 -13.42
N ILE A 89 6.35 5.51 -13.39
CA ILE A 89 6.17 6.57 -14.39
C ILE A 89 7.26 7.63 -14.25
N THR A 90 7.45 8.15 -13.05
CA THR A 90 8.39 9.25 -12.81
C THR A 90 9.82 8.80 -13.06
N ALA A 91 10.15 7.56 -12.67
CA ALA A 91 11.44 6.95 -12.96
C ALA A 91 11.61 6.69 -14.46
N ALA A 92 10.58 6.25 -15.19
CA ALA A 92 10.68 6.04 -16.64
C ALA A 92 10.89 7.36 -17.41
N ILE A 93 10.17 8.42 -17.05
CA ILE A 93 10.35 9.76 -17.65
C ILE A 93 11.76 10.29 -17.37
N ALA A 94 12.22 10.16 -16.13
CA ALA A 94 13.58 10.57 -15.78
C ALA A 94 14.65 9.71 -16.47
N ASP A 95 14.40 8.41 -16.66
CA ASP A 95 15.29 7.50 -17.39
C ASP A 95 15.46 7.92 -18.86
N ALA A 96 14.34 8.23 -19.53
CA ALA A 96 14.36 8.73 -20.90
C ALA A 96 15.15 10.05 -21.02
N TYR A 97 14.93 10.98 -20.07
CA TYR A 97 15.67 12.24 -19.99
C TYR A 97 17.18 12.01 -19.79
N LEU A 98 17.57 11.12 -18.87
CA LEU A 98 18.97 10.81 -18.56
C LEU A 98 19.72 10.17 -19.73
N ARG A 99 19.02 9.51 -20.66
CA ARG A 99 19.63 8.95 -21.87
C ARG A 99 19.89 9.99 -22.95
N GLY A 100 19.45 11.24 -22.76
CA GLY A 100 19.47 12.26 -23.82
C GLY A 100 18.51 11.94 -24.96
N GLU A 101 17.62 10.95 -24.78
CA GLU A 101 16.57 10.61 -25.72
C GLU A 101 15.40 11.57 -25.47
N ALA A 102 15.61 12.84 -25.84
CA ALA A 102 14.55 13.82 -25.89
C ALA A 102 13.54 13.40 -26.97
N PHE A 103 12.63 12.47 -26.66
CA PHE A 103 11.46 12.08 -27.44
C PHE A 103 11.66 11.61 -28.90
N GLU A 104 12.88 11.61 -29.43
CA GLU A 104 13.25 11.19 -30.79
C GLU A 104 14.17 9.95 -30.82
N GLY A 105 14.57 9.44 -29.64
CA GLY A 105 15.44 8.26 -29.48
C GLY A 105 14.70 6.93 -29.28
N ALA A 106 15.45 5.83 -29.13
CA ALA A 106 14.94 4.45 -29.04
C ALA A 106 14.24 4.08 -27.71
N GLY A 107 13.94 5.07 -26.86
CA GLY A 107 13.23 4.92 -25.60
C GLY A 107 11.72 5.11 -25.73
N PRO A 108 10.93 4.73 -24.71
CA PRO A 108 9.49 4.84 -24.75
C PRO A 108 9.04 6.31 -24.76
N THR A 109 8.17 6.67 -25.70
CA THR A 109 7.59 8.02 -25.74
C THR A 109 6.59 8.23 -24.59
N PHE A 110 6.28 9.48 -24.22
CA PHE A 110 5.30 9.75 -23.16
C PHE A 110 3.94 9.08 -23.40
N PRO A 111 3.34 9.11 -24.62
CA PRO A 111 2.12 8.35 -24.89
C PRO A 111 2.28 6.85 -24.63
N GLU A 112 3.40 6.26 -25.03
CA GLU A 112 3.69 4.84 -24.79
C GLU A 112 3.78 4.52 -23.28
N ILE A 113 4.43 5.38 -22.48
CA ILE A 113 4.47 5.25 -21.01
C ILE A 113 3.04 5.26 -20.45
N ILE A 114 2.18 6.18 -20.91
CA ILE A 114 0.79 6.28 -20.45
C ILE A 114 -0.03 5.03 -20.82
N THR A 115 0.19 4.44 -21.99
CA THR A 115 -0.51 3.21 -22.40
C THR A 115 -0.17 2.00 -21.53
N ARG A 116 0.97 2.01 -20.81
CA ARG A 116 1.36 0.93 -19.89
C ARG A 116 0.79 1.08 -18.48
N LEU A 117 0.20 2.22 -18.12
CA LEU A 117 -0.37 2.44 -16.78
C LEU A 117 -1.35 1.36 -16.33
N PRO A 118 -2.30 0.90 -17.16
CA PRO A 118 -3.24 -0.13 -16.75
C PRO A 118 -2.52 -1.44 -16.40
N LEU A 119 -1.48 -1.77 -17.16
CA LEU A 119 -0.69 -2.99 -16.98
C LEU A 119 0.17 -2.92 -15.72
N THR A 120 0.84 -1.78 -15.50
CA THR A 120 1.64 -1.53 -14.29
C THR A 120 0.76 -1.51 -13.03
N TYR A 121 -0.43 -0.91 -13.12
CA TYR A 121 -1.41 -0.94 -12.03
C TYR A 121 -1.87 -2.37 -11.75
N PHE A 122 -2.21 -3.14 -12.80
CA PHE A 122 -2.62 -4.54 -12.67
C PHE A 122 -1.53 -5.40 -12.00
N PHE A 123 -0.27 -5.23 -12.41
CA PHE A 123 0.89 -5.86 -11.77
C PHE A 123 0.93 -5.59 -10.26
N ASN A 124 0.93 -4.30 -9.88
CA ASN A 124 1.00 -3.90 -8.48
C ASN A 124 -0.22 -4.38 -7.67
N PHE A 125 -1.39 -4.42 -8.31
CA PHE A 125 -2.61 -4.89 -7.69
C PHE A 125 -2.54 -6.37 -7.33
N TYR A 126 -2.17 -7.25 -8.27
CA TYR A 126 -2.12 -8.68 -7.97
C TYR A 126 -0.93 -9.03 -7.06
N ALA A 127 0.19 -8.32 -7.15
CA ALA A 127 1.33 -8.49 -6.24
C ALA A 127 0.93 -8.16 -4.79
N LEU A 128 0.16 -7.08 -4.60
CA LEU A 128 -0.43 -6.74 -3.29
C LEU A 128 -1.42 -7.82 -2.83
N LEU A 129 -2.28 -8.30 -3.73
CA LEU A 129 -3.28 -9.32 -3.41
C LEU A 129 -2.61 -10.61 -2.91
N ILE A 130 -1.58 -11.11 -3.60
CA ILE A 130 -0.93 -12.36 -3.20
C ILE A 130 -0.19 -12.21 -1.87
N PHE A 131 0.44 -11.05 -1.65
CA PHE A 131 1.07 -10.74 -0.37
C PHE A 131 0.05 -10.72 0.78
N ASN A 132 -1.10 -10.05 0.58
CA ASN A 132 -2.14 -9.93 1.60
C ASN A 132 -2.85 -11.26 1.87
N LEU A 133 -3.06 -12.09 0.84
CA LEU A 133 -3.55 -13.47 1.01
C LEU A 133 -2.55 -14.32 1.80
N GLY A 134 -1.25 -14.21 1.47
CA GLY A 134 -0.17 -14.90 2.16
C GLY A 134 -0.13 -14.61 3.66
N ASN A 135 -0.35 -13.33 4.02
CA ASN A 135 -0.34 -12.81 5.39
C ASN A 135 -1.59 -13.16 6.21
N GLN A 136 -2.71 -13.50 5.57
CA GLN A 136 -3.93 -13.92 6.27
C GLN A 136 -4.07 -15.44 6.42
N ARG A 137 -3.09 -16.23 5.95
CA ARG A 137 -3.08 -17.66 6.20
C ARG A 137 -2.97 -17.94 7.70
N PRO A 138 -3.66 -18.98 8.21
CA PRO A 138 -3.61 -19.32 9.63
C PRO A 138 -2.20 -19.77 9.96
N GLN A 139 -1.45 -18.90 10.62
CA GLN A 139 -0.17 -19.26 11.23
C GLN A 139 -0.32 -19.31 12.74
N GLU A 140 0.38 -20.24 13.37
CA GLU A 140 0.49 -20.27 14.82
C GLU A 140 1.00 -18.92 15.32
N GLY A 141 0.13 -18.12 15.95
CA GLY A 141 0.48 -16.79 16.46
C GLY A 141 0.19 -15.60 15.55
N SER A 142 -0.49 -15.78 14.41
CA SER A 142 -1.01 -14.62 13.65
C SER A 142 -2.04 -13.84 14.49
N SER A 143 -1.83 -12.54 14.60
CA SER A 143 -2.69 -11.62 15.39
C SER A 143 -3.84 -11.02 14.58
N ARG A 144 -3.85 -11.21 13.26
CA ARG A 144 -4.92 -10.71 12.39
C ARG A 144 -6.03 -11.74 12.28
N LYS A 145 -7.26 -11.31 12.55
CA LYS A 145 -8.45 -12.12 12.27
C LYS A 145 -8.54 -12.32 10.75
N PRO A 146 -8.58 -13.57 10.26
CA PRO A 146 -8.67 -13.82 8.83
C PRO A 146 -10.01 -13.28 8.30
N VAL A 147 -9.99 -12.65 7.13
CA VAL A 147 -11.19 -12.04 6.51
C VAL A 147 -12.21 -13.11 6.08
N THR A 148 -11.76 -14.35 5.88
CA THR A 148 -12.62 -15.49 5.55
C THR A 148 -12.08 -16.78 6.17
N ALA A 149 -12.78 -17.91 5.97
CA ALA A 149 -12.37 -19.21 6.45
C ALA A 149 -10.92 -19.54 6.00
N PRO A 150 -10.03 -19.96 6.91
CA PRO A 150 -8.62 -20.17 6.59
C PRO A 150 -8.35 -21.14 5.43
N GLU A 151 -9.17 -22.20 5.31
CA GLU A 151 -9.12 -23.15 4.20
C GLU A 151 -9.45 -22.51 2.85
N GLN A 152 -10.35 -21.53 2.82
CA GLN A 152 -10.66 -20.81 1.58
C GLN A 152 -9.49 -19.94 1.15
N ILE A 153 -8.84 -19.26 2.10
CA ILE A 153 -7.63 -18.46 1.82
C ILE A 153 -6.53 -19.35 1.25
N ARG A 154 -6.35 -20.56 1.82
CA ARG A 154 -5.37 -21.54 1.34
C ARG A 154 -5.66 -21.97 -0.11
N HIS A 155 -6.90 -22.35 -0.43
CA HIS A 155 -7.26 -22.75 -1.80
C HIS A 155 -7.11 -21.61 -2.81
N ILE A 156 -7.54 -20.39 -2.45
CA ILE A 156 -7.39 -19.21 -3.31
C ILE A 156 -5.91 -18.94 -3.57
N TYR A 157 -5.07 -19.00 -2.52
CA TYR A 157 -3.64 -18.79 -2.64
C TYR A 157 -2.98 -19.84 -3.55
N LEU A 158 -3.33 -21.12 -3.40
CA LEU A 158 -2.79 -22.21 -4.24
C LEU A 158 -3.14 -22.06 -5.72
N ILE A 159 -4.30 -21.48 -6.04
CA ILE A 159 -4.72 -21.22 -7.42
C ILE A 159 -4.07 -19.94 -7.96
N LEU A 160 -4.04 -18.87 -7.16
CA LEU A 160 -3.52 -17.58 -7.62
C LEU A 160 -2.00 -17.58 -7.77
N LEU A 161 -1.26 -18.32 -6.95
CA LEU A 161 0.20 -18.38 -7.02
C LEU A 161 0.76 -18.78 -8.40
N PRO A 162 0.34 -19.90 -9.03
CA PRO A 162 0.81 -20.22 -10.38
C PRO A 162 0.31 -19.22 -11.44
N ILE A 163 -0.87 -18.62 -11.24
CA ILE A 163 -1.40 -17.59 -12.14
C ILE A 163 -0.55 -16.32 -12.08
N THR A 164 -0.20 -15.83 -10.90
CA THR A 164 0.63 -14.63 -10.73
C THR A 164 2.03 -14.84 -11.29
N LEU A 165 2.62 -16.03 -11.09
CA LEU A 165 3.89 -16.38 -11.73
C LEU A 165 3.83 -16.41 -13.26
N ALA A 166 2.75 -16.97 -13.83
CA ALA A 166 2.54 -16.94 -15.27
C ALA A 166 2.38 -15.49 -15.78
N LEU A 167 1.62 -14.66 -15.07
CA LEU A 167 1.48 -13.23 -15.38
C LEU A 167 2.83 -12.51 -15.30
N ASP A 168 3.63 -12.74 -14.27
CA ASP A 168 4.99 -12.16 -14.14
C ASP A 168 5.87 -12.53 -15.34
N HIS A 169 5.76 -13.77 -15.84
CA HIS A 169 6.45 -14.20 -17.05
C HIS A 169 5.98 -13.43 -18.30
N PHE A 170 4.66 -13.36 -18.53
CA PHE A 170 4.09 -12.66 -19.69
C PHE A 170 4.33 -11.14 -19.67
N LEU A 171 4.47 -10.55 -18.48
CA LEU A 171 4.81 -9.14 -18.30
C LEU A 171 6.32 -8.87 -18.43
N GLY A 172 7.15 -9.90 -18.61
CA GLY A 172 8.61 -9.77 -18.66
C GLY A 172 9.25 -9.46 -17.30
N ALA A 173 8.51 -9.64 -16.20
CA ALA A 173 8.92 -9.38 -14.82
C ALA A 173 9.19 -10.68 -14.04
N TRP A 174 9.57 -11.76 -14.73
CA TRP A 174 9.73 -13.10 -14.14
C TRP A 174 10.67 -13.14 -12.93
N HIS A 175 11.85 -12.54 -13.04
CA HIS A 175 12.85 -12.56 -11.98
C HIS A 175 12.38 -11.78 -10.75
N GLU A 176 11.82 -10.60 -10.98
CA GLU A 176 11.29 -9.73 -9.95
C GLU A 176 10.08 -10.39 -9.25
N GLY A 177 9.17 -10.97 -10.04
CA GLY A 177 8.01 -11.73 -9.57
C GLY A 177 8.41 -12.91 -8.68
N LEU A 178 9.37 -13.74 -9.11
CA LEU A 178 9.88 -14.84 -8.30
C LEU A 178 10.44 -14.36 -6.95
N MET A 179 11.20 -13.27 -6.95
CA MET A 179 11.76 -12.70 -5.72
C MET A 179 10.69 -12.14 -4.80
N ILE A 180 9.65 -11.49 -5.33
CA ILE A 180 8.50 -11.03 -4.54
C ILE A 180 7.81 -12.21 -3.85
N HIS A 181 7.56 -13.31 -4.56
CA HIS A 181 6.95 -14.51 -3.99
C HIS A 181 7.85 -15.18 -2.94
N LEU A 182 9.16 -15.26 -3.20
CA LEU A 182 10.13 -15.78 -2.24
C LEU A 182 10.17 -14.94 -0.95
N LEU A 183 10.21 -13.60 -1.08
CA LEU A 183 10.20 -12.69 0.06
C LEU A 183 8.88 -12.75 0.82
N ALA A 184 7.75 -12.90 0.12
CA ALA A 184 6.45 -13.12 0.75
C ALA A 184 6.42 -14.45 1.53
N PHE A 185 7.07 -15.50 1.03
CA PHE A 185 7.23 -16.75 1.75
C PHE A 185 8.11 -16.58 3.00
N ILE A 186 9.27 -15.91 2.89
CA ILE A 186 10.13 -15.65 4.05
C ILE A 186 9.40 -14.79 5.10
N TYR A 187 8.68 -13.75 4.65
CA TYR A 187 7.91 -12.86 5.51
C TYR A 187 6.82 -13.62 6.27
N ASN A 188 6.02 -14.40 5.54
CA ASN A 188 4.88 -15.11 6.09
C ASN A 188 5.32 -16.44 6.68
N ASP A 189 5.63 -17.44 5.86
CA ASP A 189 5.83 -18.85 6.25
C ASP A 189 7.05 -19.08 7.16
N LEU A 190 8.15 -18.36 6.94
CA LEU A 190 9.31 -18.42 7.83
C LEU A 190 9.22 -17.44 9.01
N SER A 191 8.07 -16.80 9.21
CA SER A 191 7.87 -15.85 10.31
C SER A 191 8.82 -14.65 10.31
N GLY A 192 9.46 -14.32 9.17
CA GLY A 192 10.34 -13.15 9.06
C GLY A 192 9.62 -11.84 9.38
N GLY A 193 8.31 -11.78 9.15
CA GLY A 193 7.46 -10.65 9.54
C GLY A 193 7.31 -10.45 11.06
N ASN A 194 7.72 -11.44 11.88
CA ASN A 194 7.66 -11.38 13.33
C ASN A 194 8.87 -10.69 13.97
N GLU A 195 9.99 -10.62 13.25
CA GLU A 195 11.21 -9.96 13.67
C GLU A 195 11.29 -8.55 13.06
N LEU A 196 11.25 -7.50 13.87
CA LEU A 196 11.06 -6.12 13.37
C LEU A 196 12.12 -5.67 12.35
N PHE A 197 13.39 -5.91 12.66
CA PHE A 197 14.49 -5.51 11.78
C PHE A 197 14.49 -6.32 10.47
N VAL A 198 14.28 -7.63 10.57
CA VAL A 198 14.22 -8.54 9.41
C VAL A 198 12.99 -8.23 8.56
N ARG A 199 11.83 -8.01 9.17
CA ARG A 199 10.59 -7.57 8.53
C ARG A 199 10.83 -6.32 7.69
N ASP A 200 11.44 -5.30 8.28
CA ASP A 200 11.64 -4.01 7.62
C ASP A 200 12.61 -4.14 6.43
N ILE A 201 13.67 -4.95 6.55
CA ILE A 201 14.56 -5.30 5.43
C ILE A 201 13.81 -6.06 4.32
N ILE A 202 13.05 -7.10 4.68
CA ILE A 202 12.29 -7.90 3.70
C ILE A 202 11.31 -7.00 2.94
N LEU A 203 10.59 -6.11 3.64
CA LEU A 203 9.67 -5.18 3.02
C LEU A 203 10.40 -4.20 2.10
N GLY A 204 11.51 -3.62 2.52
CA GLY A 204 12.31 -2.71 1.68
C GLY A 204 12.81 -3.38 0.39
N ILE A 205 13.33 -4.60 0.48
CA ILE A 205 13.76 -5.39 -0.70
C ILE A 205 12.55 -5.73 -1.58
N SER A 206 11.41 -6.10 -0.98
CA SER A 206 10.19 -6.43 -1.72
C SER A 206 9.68 -5.24 -2.52
N PHE A 207 9.62 -4.05 -1.90
CA PHE A 207 9.28 -2.81 -2.61
C PHE A 207 10.29 -2.48 -3.70
N GLY A 208 11.58 -2.77 -3.50
CA GLY A 208 12.60 -2.67 -4.54
C GLY A 208 12.28 -3.50 -5.78
N TYR A 209 11.97 -4.79 -5.60
CA TYR A 209 11.57 -5.66 -6.72
C TYR A 209 10.25 -5.24 -7.35
N ILE A 210 9.25 -4.82 -6.57
CA ILE A 210 7.98 -4.32 -7.10
C ILE A 210 8.20 -3.06 -7.96
N ASN A 211 9.01 -2.12 -7.47
CA ASN A 211 9.37 -0.91 -8.21
C ASN A 211 10.20 -1.23 -9.46
N SER A 212 11.08 -2.23 -9.40
CA SER A 212 11.87 -2.70 -10.54
C SER A 212 11.00 -3.30 -11.64
N ALA A 213 10.12 -4.23 -11.29
CA ALA A 213 9.16 -4.82 -12.21
C ALA A 213 8.25 -3.75 -12.82
N SER A 214 7.73 -2.84 -12.00
CA SER A 214 6.85 -1.77 -12.45
C SER A 214 7.54 -0.85 -13.46
N LEU A 215 8.78 -0.47 -13.20
CA LEU A 215 9.59 0.33 -14.13
C LEU A 215 9.84 -0.43 -15.44
N LYS A 216 10.21 -1.71 -15.36
CA LYS A 216 10.48 -2.56 -16.53
C LYS A 216 9.25 -2.72 -17.44
N ILE A 217 8.07 -2.89 -16.86
CA ILE A 217 6.79 -2.97 -17.59
C ILE A 217 6.54 -1.66 -18.36
N VAL A 218 6.84 -0.52 -17.75
CA VAL A 218 6.70 0.80 -18.41
C VAL A 218 7.74 0.97 -19.51
N LEU A 219 9.01 0.61 -19.27
CA LEU A 219 10.08 0.77 -20.25
C LEU A 219 9.91 -0.14 -21.49
N MET A 220 9.24 -1.29 -21.34
CA MET A 220 8.93 -2.20 -22.44
C MET A 220 7.91 -1.62 -23.45
N ALA A 221 7.33 -0.43 -23.20
CA ALA A 221 6.42 0.22 -24.13
C ALA A 221 7.04 0.57 -25.49
N GLY A 222 8.34 0.91 -25.52
CA GLY A 222 9.04 1.35 -26.74
C GLY A 222 9.90 0.27 -27.42
N SER A 223 10.10 -0.90 -26.80
CA SER A 223 11.00 -1.94 -27.34
C SER A 223 10.31 -2.79 -28.40
N SER A 224 10.30 -2.33 -29.65
CA SER A 224 9.85 -3.15 -30.79
C SER A 224 10.88 -4.21 -31.22
N SER A 225 12.16 -4.07 -30.87
CA SER A 225 13.20 -5.06 -31.22
C SER A 225 14.50 -4.83 -30.42
N SER A 226 14.90 -5.80 -29.59
CA SER A 226 16.30 -6.09 -29.19
C SER A 226 17.20 -5.03 -28.53
N SER A 227 16.80 -3.77 -28.37
CA SER A 227 17.56 -2.77 -27.59
C SER A 227 17.29 -2.96 -26.09
N SER A 228 18.34 -3.00 -25.28
CA SER A 228 18.29 -3.41 -23.87
C SER A 228 17.26 -2.60 -23.06
N SER A 229 16.18 -3.24 -22.63
CA SER A 229 15.15 -2.69 -21.73
C SER A 229 15.65 -2.44 -20.29
N SER A 230 16.97 -2.37 -20.09
CA SER A 230 17.60 -2.18 -18.80
C SER A 230 17.59 -0.70 -18.44
N PRO A 231 17.15 -0.30 -17.23
CA PRO A 231 17.22 1.08 -16.77
C PRO A 231 18.63 1.66 -16.82
N HIS A 232 18.73 2.97 -16.96
CA HIS A 232 20.00 3.71 -16.92
C HIS A 232 20.64 3.53 -15.53
N ARG A 233 21.97 3.60 -15.45
CA ARG A 233 22.70 3.35 -14.19
C ARG A 233 22.22 4.25 -13.05
N HIS A 234 21.94 5.51 -13.34
CA HIS A 234 21.40 6.45 -12.35
C HIS A 234 20.02 6.02 -11.83
N THR A 235 19.14 5.53 -12.71
CA THR A 235 17.81 5.00 -12.36
C THR A 235 17.90 3.72 -11.53
N TRP A 236 18.87 2.86 -11.81
CA TRP A 236 19.17 1.71 -10.93
C TRP A 236 19.63 2.15 -9.54
N THR A 237 20.49 3.15 -9.44
CA THR A 237 20.91 3.70 -8.13
C THR A 237 19.72 4.30 -7.39
N TRP A 238 18.84 5.02 -8.09
CA TRP A 238 17.60 5.56 -7.53
C TRP A 238 16.70 4.46 -6.94
N LEU A 239 16.52 3.36 -7.68
CA LEU A 239 15.73 2.23 -7.22
C LEU A 239 16.28 1.63 -5.92
N ASN A 240 17.59 1.40 -5.85
CA ASN A 240 18.24 0.89 -4.65
C ASN A 240 18.13 1.86 -3.47
N LEU A 241 18.30 3.15 -3.72
CA LEU A 241 18.13 4.21 -2.72
C LEU A 241 16.72 4.19 -2.14
N VAL A 242 15.70 4.09 -2.98
CA VAL A 242 14.30 3.98 -2.55
C VAL A 242 14.05 2.71 -1.72
N SER A 243 14.62 1.57 -2.08
CA SER A 243 14.49 0.33 -1.30
C SER A 243 15.04 0.49 0.12
N ILE A 244 16.20 1.14 0.27
CA ILE A 244 16.82 1.39 1.58
C ILE A 244 16.02 2.42 2.38
N LEU A 245 15.54 3.47 1.72
CA LEU A 245 14.64 4.46 2.30
C LEU A 245 13.39 3.79 2.88
N ILE A 246 12.76 2.89 2.12
CA ILE A 246 11.59 2.15 2.61
C ILE A 246 11.99 1.26 3.77
N ALA A 247 13.06 0.46 3.66
CA ALA A 247 13.51 -0.42 4.74
C ALA A 247 13.71 0.31 6.07
N THR A 248 14.22 1.54 6.03
CA THR A 248 14.51 2.33 7.24
C THR A 248 13.33 3.14 7.77
N THR A 249 12.24 3.26 7.00
CA THR A 249 11.09 4.12 7.34
C THR A 249 9.76 3.36 7.44
N ILE A 250 9.69 2.13 6.92
CA ILE A 250 8.48 1.29 6.87
C ILE A 250 7.92 0.96 8.26
N GLY A 251 8.75 1.01 9.31
CA GLY A 251 8.30 0.92 10.70
C GLY A 251 7.21 1.92 11.08
N CYS A 252 7.05 3.03 10.32
CA CYS A 252 5.93 3.95 10.48
C CYS A 252 4.55 3.28 10.29
N GLN A 253 4.47 2.14 9.58
CA GLN A 253 3.23 1.37 9.42
C GLN A 253 2.65 0.84 10.72
N GLU A 254 3.45 0.73 11.80
CA GLU A 254 2.94 0.29 13.11
C GLU A 254 1.90 1.25 13.69
N PHE A 255 1.91 2.52 13.28
CA PHE A 255 0.91 3.52 13.65
C PHE A 255 -0.48 3.22 13.07
N LYS A 256 -0.57 2.49 11.94
CA LYS A 256 -1.84 2.06 11.33
C LYS A 256 -2.66 1.19 12.29
N ASN A 257 -2.00 0.31 13.04
CA ASN A 257 -2.66 -0.71 13.88
C ASN A 257 -3.15 -0.20 15.26
N HIS A 258 -2.92 1.08 15.58
CA HIS A 258 -3.35 1.65 16.87
C HIS A 258 -4.81 2.12 16.88
N GLY A 259 -5.40 2.39 15.71
CA GLY A 259 -6.77 2.90 15.56
C GLY A 259 -7.88 1.94 15.99
N ASP A 260 -7.65 0.63 15.95
CA ASP A 260 -8.70 -0.40 16.11
C ASP A 260 -8.94 -0.89 17.55
N HIS A 261 -8.22 -0.39 18.57
CA HIS A 261 -8.23 -1.00 19.91
C HIS A 261 -8.87 -0.19 21.05
N HIS A 262 -9.61 0.89 20.78
CA HIS A 262 -10.36 1.60 21.83
C HIS A 262 -11.85 1.27 21.82
N THR A 263 -12.19 0.09 22.34
CA THR A 263 -13.42 -0.06 23.13
C THR A 263 -12.99 -0.51 24.54
N PRO A 264 -12.90 0.42 25.51
CA PRO A 264 -12.65 0.07 26.90
C PRO A 264 -13.96 -0.51 27.44
N GLY A 265 -14.14 -1.82 27.37
CA GLY A 265 -15.39 -2.41 27.82
C GLY A 265 -15.48 -3.92 27.92
N ASN A 266 -14.57 -4.71 27.32
CA ASN A 266 -14.54 -6.17 27.52
C ASN A 266 -13.14 -6.68 27.20
N GLN A 267 -12.27 -6.68 28.20
CA GLN A 267 -10.94 -7.29 28.13
C GLN A 267 -10.93 -8.56 28.96
N GLU A 268 -11.72 -9.55 28.51
CA GLU A 268 -11.56 -10.94 28.92
C GLU A 268 -11.54 -11.80 27.66
N GLY A 269 -10.40 -12.46 27.42
CA GLY A 269 -10.29 -13.54 26.44
C GLY A 269 -9.66 -13.19 25.08
N SER A 270 -8.32 -13.34 25.02
CA SER A 270 -7.65 -14.01 23.88
C SER A 270 -7.20 -13.24 22.61
N SER A 271 -6.80 -11.96 22.68
CA SER A 271 -5.98 -11.39 21.57
C SER A 271 -5.14 -10.15 21.92
N GLY A 272 -5.39 -9.48 23.05
CA GLY A 272 -4.66 -8.27 23.43
C GLY A 272 -3.21 -8.51 23.89
N ASP A 273 -2.90 -9.73 24.36
CA ASP A 273 -1.65 -9.98 25.08
C ASP A 273 -0.43 -10.06 24.14
N LYS A 274 -0.56 -10.60 22.93
CA LYS A 274 0.58 -10.78 21.99
C LYS A 274 1.02 -9.47 21.32
N THR A 275 0.07 -8.62 20.94
CA THR A 275 0.38 -7.29 20.38
C THR A 275 0.95 -6.37 21.45
N MET A 276 0.45 -6.46 22.69
CA MET A 276 0.99 -5.72 23.83
C MET A 276 2.37 -6.27 24.26
N ARG A 277 2.62 -7.58 24.11
CA ARG A 277 3.93 -8.22 24.29
C ARG A 277 4.93 -7.79 23.22
N ARG A 278 4.54 -7.66 21.95
CA ARG A 278 5.37 -7.04 20.88
C ARG A 278 5.73 -5.59 21.17
N LYS A 279 4.77 -4.79 21.65
CA LYS A 279 4.99 -3.40 22.08
C LYS A 279 5.95 -3.33 23.28
N LYS A 280 5.82 -4.27 24.23
CA LYS A 280 6.79 -4.45 25.31
C LYS A 280 8.16 -4.86 24.77
N THR A 281 8.26 -5.76 23.80
CA THR A 281 9.53 -6.15 23.17
C THR A 281 10.19 -4.96 22.47
N LEU A 282 9.45 -4.07 21.79
CA LEU A 282 9.97 -2.84 21.19
C LEU A 282 10.55 -1.89 22.25
N ALA A 283 9.83 -1.68 23.34
CA ALA A 283 10.27 -0.83 24.45
C ALA A 283 11.42 -1.46 25.27
N ILE A 284 11.51 -2.79 25.29
CA ILE A 284 12.52 -3.55 26.05
C ILE A 284 13.81 -3.73 25.24
N PHE A 285 13.75 -3.89 23.91
CA PHE A 285 14.92 -4.16 23.08
C PHE A 285 15.66 -2.88 22.63
N LEU A 286 14.97 -1.75 22.46
CA LEU A 286 15.57 -0.48 22.02
C LEU A 286 15.73 0.58 23.12
N GLY A 287 15.39 0.26 24.37
CA GLY A 287 15.16 1.29 25.38
C GLY A 287 13.88 2.07 25.08
N GLU A 288 13.42 2.86 26.05
CA GLU A 288 12.17 3.63 26.07
C GLU A 288 11.60 3.96 24.68
N ALA A 289 10.30 3.74 24.46
CA ALA A 289 9.57 3.90 23.18
C ALA A 289 9.81 5.21 22.38
N ALA A 290 10.55 6.16 22.94
CA ALA A 290 11.16 7.30 22.27
C ALA A 290 12.21 6.92 21.20
N VAL A 291 13.03 5.88 21.39
CA VAL A 291 14.16 5.57 20.49
C VAL A 291 13.71 5.21 19.06
N PRO A 292 12.74 4.28 18.83
CA PRO A 292 12.28 3.96 17.48
C PRO A 292 11.61 5.16 16.78
N ARG A 293 10.91 6.01 17.55
CA ARG A 293 10.25 7.20 16.99
C ARG A 293 11.26 8.28 16.62
N ALA A 294 12.30 8.47 17.45
CA ALA A 294 13.40 9.37 17.14
C ALA A 294 14.13 8.94 15.88
N GLN A 295 14.38 7.63 15.72
CA GLN A 295 14.93 7.07 14.48
C GLN A 295 14.06 7.41 13.28
N LEU A 296 12.75 7.11 13.33
CA LEU A 296 11.84 7.41 12.21
C LEU A 296 11.79 8.92 11.91
N ALA A 297 11.70 9.77 12.95
CA ALA A 297 11.69 11.22 12.80
C ALA A 297 12.98 11.77 12.20
N MET A 298 14.12 11.13 12.44
CA MET A 298 15.42 11.48 11.84
C MET A 298 15.55 10.96 10.41
N MET A 299 15.06 9.76 10.12
CA MET A 299 15.20 9.14 8.80
C MET A 299 14.42 9.89 7.70
N MET A 300 13.21 10.41 7.97
CA MET A 300 12.43 11.07 6.90
C MET A 300 13.13 12.33 6.34
N PRO A 301 13.60 13.29 7.17
CA PRO A 301 14.32 14.45 6.68
C PRO A 301 15.67 14.08 6.07
N LEU A 302 16.40 13.13 6.67
CA LEU A 302 17.67 12.65 6.13
C LEU A 302 17.50 12.12 4.71
N TRP A 303 16.56 11.19 4.50
CA TRP A 303 16.30 10.64 3.18
C TRP A 303 15.79 11.69 2.19
N THR A 304 15.00 12.65 2.65
CA THR A 304 14.54 13.76 1.79
C THR A 304 15.72 14.59 1.29
N LEU A 305 16.68 14.90 2.16
CA LEU A 305 17.91 15.60 1.79
C LEU A 305 18.78 14.77 0.85
N VAL A 306 18.96 13.48 1.14
CA VAL A 306 19.72 12.55 0.29
C VAL A 306 19.09 12.44 -1.09
N CYS A 307 17.77 12.32 -1.20
CA CYS A 307 17.06 12.27 -2.47
C CYS A 307 17.19 13.59 -3.25
N ALA A 308 17.02 14.73 -2.58
CA ALA A 308 17.15 16.04 -3.21
C ALA A 308 18.58 16.29 -3.72
N TRP A 309 19.60 15.89 -2.94
CA TRP A 309 21.00 15.97 -3.33
C TRP A 309 21.32 15.01 -4.48
N PHE A 310 20.87 13.76 -4.41
CA PHE A 310 21.07 12.76 -5.47
C PHE A 310 20.54 13.24 -6.82
N TRP A 311 19.36 13.87 -6.84
CA TRP A 311 18.76 14.45 -8.04
C TRP A 311 19.16 15.91 -8.32
N GLN A 312 20.12 16.47 -7.56
CA GLN A 312 20.64 17.83 -7.73
C GLN A 312 19.54 18.91 -7.81
N LEU A 313 18.50 18.79 -6.97
CA LEU A 313 17.41 19.76 -6.94
C LEU A 313 17.91 21.15 -6.52
N LYS A 314 17.35 22.20 -7.16
CA LYS A 314 17.54 23.59 -6.72
C LYS A 314 17.10 23.74 -5.26
N ILE A 315 17.87 24.48 -4.46
CA ILE A 315 17.64 24.67 -3.02
C ILE A 315 16.19 25.12 -2.73
N THR A 316 15.66 26.03 -3.54
CA THR A 316 14.28 26.53 -3.40
C THR A 316 13.23 25.42 -3.54
N VAL A 317 13.44 24.50 -4.48
CA VAL A 317 12.56 23.34 -4.71
C VAL A 317 12.73 22.32 -3.59
N ALA A 318 13.99 21.99 -3.26
CA ALA A 318 14.33 21.07 -2.18
C ALA A 318 13.74 21.50 -0.83
N ALA A 319 13.67 22.81 -0.56
CA ALA A 319 13.11 23.35 0.68
C ALA A 319 11.66 22.89 0.92
N TYR A 320 10.81 22.82 -0.10
CA TYR A 320 9.42 22.35 0.05
C TYR A 320 9.35 20.88 0.48
N PHE A 321 10.18 20.02 -0.11
CA PHE A 321 10.27 18.60 0.26
C PHE A 321 10.75 18.45 1.71
N VAL A 322 11.82 19.18 2.06
CA VAL A 322 12.41 19.15 3.41
C VAL A 322 11.39 19.64 4.45
N LEU A 323 10.68 20.74 4.21
CA LEU A 323 9.65 21.24 5.11
C LEU A 323 8.54 20.20 5.36
N TYR A 324 8.08 19.50 4.32
CA TYR A 324 7.09 18.44 4.49
C TYR A 324 7.63 17.25 5.31
N SER A 325 8.90 16.88 5.12
CA SER A 325 9.54 15.82 5.91
C SER A 325 9.75 16.22 7.38
N LEU A 326 10.08 17.49 7.65
CA LEU A 326 10.21 18.03 9.01
C LEU A 326 8.85 18.11 9.72
N PHE A 327 7.80 18.48 9.00
CA PHE A 327 6.43 18.39 9.49
C PHE A 327 6.09 16.96 9.90
N LEU A 328 6.41 15.97 9.06
CA LEU A 328 6.17 14.56 9.37
C LEU A 328 6.99 14.10 10.58
N ALA A 329 8.26 14.47 10.66
CA ALA A 329 9.13 14.18 11.80
C ALA A 329 8.57 14.74 13.11
N SER A 330 8.12 16.01 13.10
CA SER A 330 7.45 16.64 14.24
C SER A 330 6.19 15.87 14.65
N ARG A 331 5.39 15.41 13.68
CA ARG A 331 4.21 14.57 13.98
C ARG A 331 4.59 13.24 14.62
N VAL A 332 5.64 12.56 14.13
CA VAL A 332 6.11 11.29 14.68
C VAL A 332 6.51 11.45 16.16
N LEU A 333 7.13 12.58 16.52
CA LEU A 333 7.59 12.87 17.88
C LEU A 333 6.45 13.33 18.81
N THR A 334 5.54 14.18 18.33
CA THR A 334 4.55 14.86 19.17
C THR A 334 3.21 14.15 19.25
N GLN A 335 2.80 13.44 18.20
CA GLN A 335 1.46 12.86 18.10
C GLN A 335 1.45 11.42 18.59
N ARG A 336 0.73 11.17 19.70
CA ARG A 336 0.68 9.86 20.37
C ARG A 336 -0.72 9.25 20.49
N SER A 337 -1.77 9.97 20.10
CA SER A 337 -3.12 9.42 20.11
C SER A 337 -3.35 8.51 18.89
N ALA A 338 -4.10 7.42 19.07
CA ALA A 338 -4.34 6.41 18.03
C ALA A 338 -4.79 7.02 16.69
N GLY A 339 -5.78 7.92 16.71
CA GLY A 339 -6.25 8.60 15.50
C GLY A 339 -5.23 9.58 14.91
N ALA A 340 -4.35 10.16 15.74
CA ALA A 340 -3.28 11.03 15.24
C ALA A 340 -2.12 10.23 14.64
N GLU A 341 -1.84 9.04 15.18
CA GLU A 341 -0.85 8.08 14.67
C GLU A 341 -1.28 7.52 13.31
N GLU A 342 -2.54 7.11 13.17
CA GLU A 342 -3.07 6.67 11.88
C GLU A 342 -2.93 7.77 10.81
N ARG A 343 -3.24 9.03 11.16
CA ARG A 343 -3.02 10.17 10.26
C ARG A 343 -1.54 10.36 9.92
N THR A 344 -0.64 10.19 10.88
CA THR A 344 0.81 10.27 10.65
C THR A 344 1.27 9.20 9.67
N TRP A 345 0.78 7.96 9.79
CA TRP A 345 1.02 6.92 8.79
C TRP A 345 0.52 7.29 7.39
N ARG A 346 -0.68 7.87 7.28
CA ARG A 346 -1.21 8.35 5.97
C ARG A 346 -0.34 9.47 5.38
N PHE A 347 0.14 10.40 6.22
CA PHE A 347 1.07 11.45 5.78
C PHE A 347 2.43 10.88 5.34
N TRP A 348 2.91 9.84 6.01
CA TRP A 348 4.10 9.09 5.58
C TRP A 348 3.91 8.44 4.21
N ALA A 349 2.78 7.76 3.97
CA ALA A 349 2.49 7.19 2.66
C ALA A 349 2.45 8.26 1.54
N ARG A 350 1.89 9.44 1.84
CA ARG A 350 1.93 10.60 0.92
C ARG A 350 3.35 11.14 0.73
N TRP A 351 4.17 11.16 1.78
CA TRP A 351 5.57 11.55 1.68
C TRP A 351 6.34 10.61 0.76
N THR A 352 6.09 9.30 0.81
CA THR A 352 6.68 8.35 -0.16
C THR A 352 6.32 8.70 -1.60
N ILE A 353 5.06 9.04 -1.88
CA ILE A 353 4.64 9.51 -3.22
C ILE A 353 5.39 10.79 -3.61
N VAL A 354 5.51 11.74 -2.69
CA VAL A 354 6.24 13.00 -2.90
C VAL A 354 7.71 12.73 -3.23
N ILE A 355 8.37 11.81 -2.51
CA ILE A 355 9.74 11.38 -2.81
C ILE A 355 9.82 10.75 -4.21
N TYR A 356 8.84 9.94 -4.60
CA TYR A 356 8.80 9.31 -5.93
C TYR A 356 8.63 10.32 -7.07
N LEU A 357 8.12 11.52 -6.81
CA LEU A 357 8.01 12.59 -7.81
C LEU A 357 9.32 13.36 -8.03
N ILE A 358 10.32 13.23 -7.15
CA ILE A 358 11.60 13.96 -7.26
C ILE A 358 12.30 13.80 -8.62
N PRO A 359 12.45 12.58 -9.20
CA PRO A 359 13.07 12.40 -10.52
C PRO A 359 12.42 13.25 -11.62
N LEU A 360 11.09 13.32 -11.61
CA LEU A 360 10.32 14.09 -12.58
C LEU A 360 10.56 15.59 -12.40
N VAL A 361 10.53 16.08 -11.16
CA VAL A 361 10.79 17.49 -10.86
C VAL A 361 12.22 17.87 -11.27
N ALA A 362 13.19 16.99 -11.04
CA ALA A 362 14.57 17.21 -11.44
C ALA A 362 14.70 17.34 -12.97
N ALA A 363 14.12 16.40 -13.73
CA ALA A 363 14.10 16.45 -15.19
C ALA A 363 13.44 17.74 -15.72
N LEU A 364 12.28 18.12 -15.17
CA LEU A 364 11.56 19.33 -15.59
C LEU A 364 12.22 20.65 -15.16
N SER A 365 13.10 20.63 -14.16
CA SER A 365 13.78 21.84 -13.67
C SER A 365 15.11 22.14 -14.37
N THR A 366 15.60 21.16 -15.13
CA THR A 366 16.86 21.18 -15.87
C THR A 366 16.66 21.28 -17.39
N ALA A 367 15.50 20.83 -17.90
CA ALA A 367 14.93 21.29 -19.17
C ALA A 367 14.53 22.77 -19.08
#